data_AF-A0A919UES5-F1
#
_entry.id   AF-A0A919UES5-F1
#
_cell.length_a   1.000
_cell.length_b   1.000
_cell.length_c   1.000
_cell.angle_alpha   90.00
_cell.angle_beta   90.00
_cell.angle_gamma   90.00
#
_symmetry.space_group_name_H-M   'P 1'
#
loop_
_entity.id
_entity.type
_entity.pdbx_description
1 polymer ?
#
loop_
_entity_poly.entity_id
_entity_poly.type
_entity_poly.pdbx_seq_one_letter_code
_entity_poly.pdbx_strand_id
1 'polypeptide(L)'
;MLVPGRWRRARPQPPLDPGTGGFSFAALKAMGNPMPLLVQNDGDALLELFLEPFGQDYLLHPGEAVTVTSYGRWDRYPFETIHEPNRITILATSCFATVSDAGGNEVPPANRRPPGVHQ
;
A
#
# COMPACT_ATOMS: atom_id res chain seq x y z
N MET A 1 -15.64 16.43 39.05
CA MET A 1 -15.25 15.06 39.43
C MET A 1 -15.15 14.26 38.13
N LEU A 2 -13.93 14.02 37.64
CA LEU A 2 -13.65 13.44 36.32
C LEU A 2 -13.51 11.91 36.43
N VAL A 3 -14.12 11.16 35.52
CA VAL A 3 -13.98 9.71 35.40
C VAL A 3 -12.78 9.41 34.48
N PRO A 4 -11.75 8.66 34.90
CA PRO A 4 -10.62 8.38 34.02
C PRO A 4 -10.90 7.19 33.10
N GLY A 5 -10.63 7.40 31.80
CA GLY A 5 -10.79 6.45 30.72
C GLY A 5 -9.89 5.22 30.84
N ARG A 6 -10.48 4.06 30.54
CA ARG A 6 -9.84 2.74 30.54
C ARG A 6 -9.14 2.52 29.21
N TRP A 7 -7.85 2.83 29.13
CA TRP A 7 -7.00 2.47 27.99
C TRP A 7 -6.79 0.95 27.97
N ARG A 8 -7.30 0.25 26.93
CA ARG A 8 -6.92 -1.14 26.68
C ARG A 8 -5.53 -1.12 26.03
N ARG A 9 -4.53 -1.67 26.73
CA ARG A 9 -3.19 -1.92 26.16
C ARG A 9 -3.35 -2.73 24.87
N ALA A 10 -2.72 -2.28 23.79
CA ALA A 10 -2.50 -3.09 22.61
C ALA A 10 -1.87 -4.43 23.06
N ARG A 11 -2.37 -5.56 22.53
CA ARG A 11 -1.73 -6.85 22.81
C ARG A 11 -0.29 -6.78 22.29
N PRO A 12 0.70 -7.29 23.04
CA PRO A 12 2.04 -7.44 22.50
C PRO A 12 1.95 -8.35 21.25
N GLN A 13 2.38 -7.84 20.10
CA GLN A 13 2.64 -8.71 18.96
C GLN A 13 3.86 -9.58 19.31
N PRO A 14 3.84 -10.89 19.02
CA PRO A 14 5.03 -11.71 19.15
C PRO A 14 6.13 -11.17 18.22
N PRO A 15 7.41 -11.26 18.62
CA PRO A 15 8.52 -10.79 17.81
C PRO A 15 8.52 -11.51 16.46
N LEU A 16 8.68 -10.74 15.38
CA LEU A 16 8.96 -11.28 14.05
C LEU A 16 10.32 -11.99 14.13
N ASP A 17 10.30 -13.32 14.03
CA ASP A 17 11.52 -14.14 14.02
C ASP A 17 12.37 -13.77 12.79
N PRO A 18 13.60 -13.27 12.94
CA PRO A 18 14.43 -12.81 11.83
C PRO A 18 15.02 -13.96 10.97
N GLY A 19 14.60 -15.21 11.22
CA GLY A 19 15.16 -16.42 10.60
C GLY A 19 14.40 -16.99 9.41
N THR A 20 13.28 -16.39 8.97
CA THR A 20 12.54 -16.90 7.80
C THR A 20 12.68 -15.93 6.64
N GLY A 21 13.38 -16.38 5.59
CA GLY A 21 13.47 -15.68 4.31
C GLY A 21 12.09 -15.24 3.81
N GLY A 22 12.09 -14.14 3.05
CA GLY A 22 10.93 -13.34 2.67
C GLY A 22 9.64 -14.13 2.41
N PHE A 23 8.51 -13.51 2.78
CA PHE A 23 7.18 -14.05 2.55
C PHE A 23 7.02 -14.42 1.06
N SER A 24 6.95 -15.71 0.77
CA SER A 24 6.63 -16.16 -0.59
C SER A 24 5.23 -15.66 -0.98
N PHE A 25 4.99 -15.40 -2.26
CA PHE A 25 3.67 -15.04 -2.79
C PHE A 25 2.57 -16.04 -2.39
N ALA A 26 2.92 -17.33 -2.23
CA ALA A 26 2.01 -18.36 -1.73
C ALA A 26 1.67 -18.19 -0.24
N ALA A 27 2.67 -17.84 0.60
CA ALA A 27 2.44 -17.52 2.00
C ALA A 27 1.59 -16.24 2.16
N LEU A 28 1.80 -15.24 1.29
CA LEU A 28 0.98 -14.02 1.24
C LEU A 28 -0.50 -14.33 0.92
N LYS A 29 -0.77 -15.22 -0.04
CA LYS A 29 -2.13 -15.69 -0.35
C LYS A 29 -2.78 -16.50 0.78
N ALA A 30 -1.99 -17.16 1.62
CA ALA A 30 -2.51 -17.88 2.79
C ALA A 30 -2.90 -16.95 3.96
N MET A 31 -2.46 -15.69 3.96
CA MET A 31 -2.78 -14.71 5.02
C MET A 31 -4.17 -14.09 4.92
N GLY A 32 -4.86 -14.24 3.79
CA GLY A 32 -6.20 -13.70 3.56
C GLY A 32 -6.57 -13.69 2.08
N ASN A 33 -7.81 -13.28 1.77
CA ASN A 33 -8.22 -13.11 0.38
C ASN A 33 -7.58 -11.81 -0.16
N PRO A 34 -6.74 -11.86 -1.23
CA PRO A 34 -6.13 -10.66 -1.78
C PRO A 34 -7.21 -9.68 -2.26
N MET A 35 -7.16 -8.44 -1.81
CA MET A 35 -8.10 -7.40 -2.21
C MET A 35 -7.43 -6.41 -3.16
N PRO A 36 -7.79 -6.42 -4.46
CA PRO A 36 -7.23 -5.48 -5.43
C PRO A 36 -7.96 -4.14 -5.41
N LEU A 37 -7.22 -3.07 -5.68
CA LEU A 37 -7.69 -1.72 -5.94
C LEU A 37 -6.98 -1.20 -7.20
N LEU A 38 -7.77 -0.92 -8.24
CA LEU A 38 -7.28 -0.33 -9.48
C LEU A 38 -7.07 1.19 -9.27
N VAL A 39 -5.89 1.67 -9.64
CA VAL A 39 -5.56 3.09 -9.73
C VAL A 39 -5.27 3.40 -11.18
N GLN A 40 -6.04 4.30 -11.77
CA GLN A 40 -5.89 4.71 -13.17
C GLN A 40 -5.67 6.21 -13.24
N ASN A 41 -4.68 6.62 -14.02
CA ASN A 41 -4.45 8.03 -14.33
C ASN A 41 -5.21 8.42 -15.60
N ASP A 42 -6.46 8.86 -15.45
CA ASP A 42 -7.27 9.41 -16.54
C ASP A 42 -7.01 10.91 -16.79
N GLY A 43 -6.07 11.51 -16.06
CA GLY A 43 -5.66 12.91 -16.24
C GLY A 43 -4.71 13.11 -17.41
N ASP A 44 -4.36 14.37 -17.65
CA ASP A 44 -3.38 14.80 -18.66
C ASP A 44 -1.98 15.04 -18.09
N ALA A 45 -1.83 14.96 -16.77
CA ALA A 45 -0.58 15.15 -16.04
C ALA A 45 -0.08 13.85 -15.39
N LEU A 46 1.16 13.87 -14.89
CA LEU A 46 1.72 12.78 -14.11
C LEU A 46 0.98 12.65 -12.77
N LEU A 47 0.60 11.42 -12.40
CA LEU A 47 -0.03 11.10 -11.12
C LEU A 47 0.97 10.40 -10.21
N GLU A 48 1.18 10.94 -9.01
CA GLU A 48 1.87 10.27 -7.91
C GLU A 48 0.91 9.37 -7.15
N LEU A 49 1.27 8.10 -6.97
CA LEU A 49 0.63 7.19 -6.03
C LEU A 49 1.58 6.98 -4.85
N PHE A 50 1.14 7.33 -3.65
CA PHE A 50 1.87 7.08 -2.40
C PHE A 50 1.19 5.96 -1.60
N LEU A 51 1.94 4.92 -1.25
CA LEU A 51 1.44 3.75 -0.55
C LEU A 51 1.90 3.76 0.92
N GLU A 52 0.97 4.01 1.83
CA GLU A 52 1.16 3.93 3.28
C GLU A 52 0.68 2.57 3.84
N PRO A 53 1.25 2.09 4.96
CA PRO A 53 2.36 2.66 5.72
C PRO A 53 3.75 2.32 5.16
N PHE A 54 3.82 1.75 3.96
CA PHE A 54 5.06 1.22 3.37
C PHE A 54 6.02 2.31 2.87
N GLY A 55 5.57 3.56 2.76
CA GLY A 55 6.39 4.69 2.36
C GLY A 55 6.92 4.58 0.92
N GLN A 56 6.12 3.98 0.04
CA GLN A 56 6.50 3.71 -1.35
C GLN A 56 5.76 4.65 -2.30
N ASP A 57 6.50 5.32 -3.19
CA ASP A 57 5.94 6.14 -4.27
C ASP A 57 6.04 5.48 -5.65
N TYR A 58 5.01 5.72 -6.45
CA TYR A 58 4.84 5.26 -7.83
C TYR A 58 4.40 6.42 -8.70
N LEU A 59 4.84 6.46 -9.95
CA LEU A 59 4.49 7.51 -10.90
C LEU A 59 3.78 6.89 -12.11
N LEU A 60 2.57 7.37 -12.38
CA LEU A 60 1.73 6.93 -13.48
C LEU A 60 1.64 8.05 -14.52
N HIS A 61 2.03 7.76 -15.76
CA HIS A 61 1.77 8.64 -16.90
C HIS A 61 0.28 8.68 -17.25
N PRO A 62 -0.18 9.72 -17.97
CA PRO A 62 -1.53 9.76 -18.54
C PRO A 62 -1.90 8.47 -19.27
N GLY A 63 -3.03 7.87 -18.91
CA GLY A 63 -3.53 6.61 -19.44
C GLY A 63 -2.96 5.34 -18.81
N GLU A 64 -2.01 5.45 -17.88
CA GLU A 64 -1.48 4.28 -17.17
C GLU A 64 -2.37 3.88 -15.98
N ALA A 65 -2.32 2.58 -15.66
CA ALA A 65 -3.00 2.02 -14.52
C ALA A 65 -2.13 1.01 -13.79
N VAL A 66 -2.31 0.93 -12.47
CA VAL A 66 -1.69 -0.08 -11.61
C VAL A 66 -2.75 -0.68 -10.67
N THR A 67 -2.52 -1.91 -10.24
CA THR A 67 -3.33 -2.56 -9.22
C THR A 67 -2.56 -2.63 -7.92
N VAL A 68 -3.08 -1.97 -6.88
CA VAL A 68 -2.63 -2.14 -5.50
C VAL A 68 -3.36 -3.31 -4.90
N THR A 69 -2.64 -4.32 -4.40
CA THR A 69 -3.24 -5.50 -3.78
C THR A 69 -2.88 -5.56 -2.30
N SER A 70 -3.90 -5.57 -1.45
CA SER A 70 -3.75 -5.77 0.00
C SER A 70 -3.83 -7.26 0.32
N TYR A 71 -2.92 -7.73 1.18
CA TYR A 71 -2.88 -9.11 1.67
C TYR A 71 -2.95 -9.13 3.19
N GLY A 72 -3.74 -10.05 3.75
CA GLY A 72 -3.82 -10.26 5.19
C GLY A 72 -5.22 -10.02 5.74
N ARG A 73 -5.28 -9.64 7.02
CA ARG A 73 -6.53 -9.27 7.70
C ARG A 73 -6.59 -7.77 7.88
N TRP A 74 -7.79 -7.21 7.76
CA TRP A 74 -8.13 -5.82 8.05
C TRP A 74 -9.41 -5.80 8.89
N ASP A 75 -9.57 -4.77 9.73
CA ASP A 75 -10.71 -4.70 10.66
C ASP A 75 -12.02 -4.28 9.98
N ARG A 76 -11.95 -3.40 8.97
CA ARG A 76 -13.14 -2.81 8.32
C ARG A 76 -13.07 -2.83 6.80
N TYR A 77 -12.06 -2.16 6.23
CA TYR A 77 -11.78 -2.09 4.80
C TYR A 77 -10.28 -2.27 4.56
N PRO A 78 -9.87 -2.83 3.42
CA PRO A 78 -8.46 -3.08 3.10
C PRO A 78 -7.68 -1.80 2.77
N PHE A 79 -8.39 -0.73 2.39
CA PHE A 79 -7.79 0.53 1.96
C PHE A 79 -8.56 1.75 2.49
N GLU A 80 -7.84 2.83 2.75
CA GLU A 80 -8.35 4.20 2.73
C GLU A 80 -7.63 4.98 1.62
N THR A 81 -8.32 5.96 1.03
CA THR A 81 -7.80 6.75 -0.09
C THR A 81 -7.93 8.24 0.18
N ILE A 82 -6.84 8.98 0.00
CA ILE A 82 -6.80 10.44 0.05
C ILE A 82 -6.44 10.94 -1.34
N HIS A 83 -7.24 11.86 -1.87
CA HIS A 83 -7.05 12.44 -3.20
C HIS A 83 -6.56 13.88 -3.08
N GLU A 84 -5.48 14.19 -3.79
CA GLU A 84 -4.87 15.50 -3.89
C GLU A 84 -4.64 15.85 -5.37
N PRO A 85 -4.38 17.12 -5.72
CA PRO A 85 -3.98 17.47 -7.08
C PRO A 85 -2.73 16.70 -7.50
N ASN A 86 -2.83 15.92 -8.57
CA ASN A 86 -1.74 15.09 -9.12
C ASN A 86 -1.17 14.04 -8.17
N ARG A 87 -1.86 13.73 -7.06
CA ARG A 87 -1.43 12.71 -6.09
C ARG A 87 -2.61 11.95 -5.52
N ILE A 88 -2.43 10.64 -5.35
CA ILE A 88 -3.31 9.78 -4.56
C ILE A 88 -2.49 9.08 -3.49
N THR A 89 -2.97 9.10 -2.26
CA THR A 89 -2.39 8.33 -1.16
C THR A 89 -3.32 7.17 -0.84
N ILE A 90 -2.79 5.95 -0.91
CA ILE A 90 -3.47 4.72 -0.51
C ILE A 90 -2.89 4.27 0.82
N LEU A 91 -3.73 4.25 1.85
CA LEU A 91 -3.40 3.63 3.13
C LEU A 91 -3.89 2.18 3.10
N ALA A 92 -2.97 1.23 2.97
CA ALA A 92 -3.25 -0.17 3.15
C ALA A 92 -3.35 -0.48 4.65
N THR A 93 -4.53 -0.92 5.09
CA THR A 93 -4.79 -1.23 6.52
C THR A 93 -4.33 -2.63 6.92
N SER A 94 -3.76 -3.38 5.96
CA SER A 94 -3.23 -4.72 6.14
C SER A 94 -1.75 -4.72 6.54
N CYS A 95 -1.22 -5.90 6.88
CA CYS A 95 0.20 -6.08 7.17
C CYS A 95 1.10 -6.07 5.93
N PHE A 96 0.53 -6.20 4.73
CA PHE A 96 1.28 -6.28 3.48
C PHE A 96 0.47 -5.79 2.27
N ALA A 97 1.13 -5.14 1.32
CA ALA A 97 0.55 -4.75 0.03
C ALA A 97 1.60 -4.81 -1.10
N THR A 98 1.15 -5.07 -2.33
CA THR A 98 1.97 -5.00 -3.56
C THR A 98 1.35 -4.06 -4.57
N VAL A 99 2.17 -3.55 -5.50
CA VAL A 99 1.70 -2.79 -6.67
C VAL A 99 2.10 -3.55 -7.94
N SER A 100 1.16 -3.71 -8.86
CA SER A 100 1.38 -4.45 -10.11
C SER A 100 0.84 -3.70 -11.33
N ASP A 101 1.45 -3.92 -12.49
CA ASP A 101 0.98 -3.38 -13.77
C ASP A 101 -0.24 -4.15 -14.30
N ALA A 102 -0.77 -3.74 -15.46
CA ALA A 102 -1.90 -4.40 -16.10
C ALA A 102 -1.61 -5.87 -16.51
N GLY A 103 -0.34 -6.25 -16.67
CA GLY A 103 0.10 -7.62 -16.92
C GLY A 103 0.23 -8.46 -15.64
N GLY A 104 0.03 -7.86 -14.47
CA GLY A 104 0.21 -8.50 -13.17
C GLY A 104 1.67 -8.59 -12.71
N ASN A 105 2.60 -7.90 -13.38
CA ASN A 105 4.00 -7.85 -12.94
C ASN A 105 4.15 -6.82 -11.83
N GLU A 106 4.92 -7.16 -10.80
CA GLU A 106 5.21 -6.22 -9.71
C GLU A 106 5.96 -4.99 -10.24
N VAL A 107 5.47 -3.80 -9.88
CA VAL A 107 6.10 -2.54 -10.20
C VAL A 107 7.01 -2.17 -9.03
N PRO A 108 8.32 -1.94 -9.26
CA PRO A 108 9.21 -1.49 -8.18
C PRO A 108 8.89 -0.06 -7.75
N PRO A 109 8.98 0.26 -6.45
CA PRO A 109 8.88 1.64 -5.98
C PRO A 109 10.01 2.49 -6.56
N ALA A 110 9.74 3.78 -6.80
CA ALA A 110 10.69 4.77 -7.33
C ALA A 110 11.27 4.52 -8.74
N ASN A 111 10.73 3.59 -9.53
CA ASN A 111 11.30 3.23 -10.85
C ASN A 111 11.23 4.34 -11.92
N ARG A 112 10.61 5.50 -11.65
CA ARG A 112 10.30 6.51 -12.68
C ARG A 112 10.45 7.97 -12.26
N ARG A 113 11.18 8.29 -11.18
CA ARG A 113 11.53 9.70 -10.96
C ARG A 113 12.38 10.16 -12.15
N PRO A 114 12.03 11.27 -12.83
CA PRO A 114 12.94 11.87 -13.80
C PRO A 114 14.28 12.14 -13.11
N PRO A 115 15.44 11.82 -13.73
CA PRO A 115 16.72 12.21 -13.16
C PRO A 115 16.74 13.73 -13.02
N GLY A 116 16.75 14.22 -11.78
CA GLY A 116 16.82 15.66 -11.48
C GLY A 116 15.80 16.22 -10.49
N VAL A 117 14.83 15.44 -10.00
CA VAL A 117 13.93 15.90 -8.92
C VAL A 117 14.45 15.39 -7.58
N HIS A 118 15.52 16.01 -7.10
CA HIS A 118 15.90 15.98 -5.69
C HIS A 118 15.13 17.11 -5.00
N GLN A 119 14.33 16.77 -3.99
CA GLN A 119 13.94 17.76 -2.96
C GLN A 119 15.12 17.96 -2.02
#